data_AF-A0AB39L4H6-F1
#
_entry.id   AF-A0AB39L4H6-F1
#
_cell.length_a   1.000
_cell.length_b   1.000
_cell.length_c   1.000
_cell.angle_alpha   90.00
_cell.angle_beta   90.00
_cell.angle_gamma   90.00
#
_symmetry.space_group_name_H-M   'P 1'
#
loop_
_entity.id
_entity.type
_entity.pdbx_description
1 polymer ?
#
loop_
_entity_poly.entity_id
_entity_poly.type
_entity_poly.pdbx_seq_one_letter_code
_entity_poly.pdbx_strand_id
1 'polypeptide(L)'
;MARIRLGHGQGAGGGTVSATGAGRTEGQSPIDAYLDGLFAAARDSDPGAARRLLSETETHLRESAARLRAQGLVPEAAELEAVRRFGPLGTVTPSLRTPWRSVGRLPLRAFMRPAVGLAAVGAIAVGLSGLVSELFGRLWGAGFVSGDLPGVAYTAARCAVLQTPYPGLDCAQAAAAHHWGEVVEYRVAFGVLGLVLLVVWRYLPRWVRLPAGLAPLVGAAAFLLAAGGTGVQALNAAVQGGQGVGAWLSAVAVALPLAAAFAVAALHRRPFSPAAAP
;
A
#
# COMPACT_ATOMS: atom_id res chain seq x y z
N MET A 1 33.59 41.09 -54.77
CA MET A 1 34.09 41.21 -53.38
C MET A 1 32.95 40.96 -52.40
N ALA A 2 32.88 39.79 -51.77
CA ALA A 2 31.98 39.52 -50.65
C ALA A 2 32.56 38.37 -49.82
N ARG A 3 32.93 38.67 -48.56
CA ARG A 3 33.44 37.69 -47.58
C ARG A 3 32.26 37.07 -46.83
N ILE A 4 32.13 35.76 -46.87
CA ILE A 4 31.19 35.00 -46.04
C ILE A 4 31.91 34.60 -44.75
N ARG A 5 31.36 35.02 -43.60
CA ARG A 5 31.83 34.69 -42.24
C ARG A 5 31.20 33.35 -41.82
N LEU A 6 32.03 32.36 -41.54
CA LEU A 6 31.65 31.14 -40.83
C LEU A 6 31.70 31.41 -39.32
N GLY A 7 30.57 31.25 -38.64
CA GLY A 7 30.47 31.27 -37.18
C GLY A 7 30.26 29.86 -36.64
N HIS A 8 31.30 29.31 -36.01
CA HIS A 8 31.23 28.14 -35.14
C HIS A 8 30.64 28.53 -33.78
N GLY A 9 29.59 27.85 -33.36
CA GLY A 9 29.02 27.92 -32.01
C GLY A 9 28.90 26.52 -31.41
N GLN A 10 29.99 26.05 -30.82
CA GLN A 10 30.06 24.84 -30.00
C GLN A 10 29.47 25.16 -28.62
N GLY A 11 28.28 24.63 -28.33
CA GLY A 11 27.64 24.69 -27.01
C GLY A 11 27.63 23.30 -26.37
N ALA A 12 28.56 23.07 -25.45
CA ALA A 12 28.64 21.87 -24.63
C ALA A 12 27.53 21.89 -23.57
N GLY A 13 26.57 20.96 -23.69
CA GLY A 13 25.56 20.66 -22.68
C GLY A 13 25.75 19.25 -22.16
N GLY A 14 26.63 19.09 -21.17
CA GLY A 14 26.85 17.83 -20.46
C GLY A 14 25.65 17.48 -19.57
N GLY A 15 24.74 16.67 -20.08
CA GLY A 15 23.71 16.02 -19.27
C GLY A 15 24.32 14.84 -18.51
N THR A 16 24.50 15.00 -17.20
CA THR A 16 24.82 13.91 -16.27
C THR A 16 23.62 12.99 -16.14
N VAL A 17 23.59 11.93 -16.95
CA VAL A 17 22.72 10.78 -16.72
C VAL A 17 23.24 10.09 -15.47
N SER A 18 22.58 10.32 -14.33
CA SER A 18 22.75 9.53 -13.11
C SER A 18 22.31 8.09 -13.39
N ALA A 19 23.26 7.28 -13.85
CA ALA A 19 23.18 5.84 -13.81
C ALA A 19 23.20 5.42 -12.34
N THR A 20 22.04 5.01 -11.81
CA THR A 20 21.99 4.15 -10.63
C THR A 20 22.62 2.81 -11.02
N GLY A 21 23.94 2.75 -10.91
CA GLY A 21 24.74 1.54 -11.06
C GLY A 21 24.44 0.56 -9.93
N ALA A 22 23.40 -0.25 -10.11
CA ALA A 22 23.42 -1.61 -9.58
C ALA A 22 24.59 -2.31 -10.27
N GLY A 23 25.58 -2.76 -9.49
CA GLY A 23 26.85 -3.28 -9.99
C GLY A 23 26.64 -4.29 -11.12
N ARG A 24 27.06 -3.93 -12.33
CA ARG A 24 27.26 -4.90 -13.41
C ARG A 24 28.28 -5.91 -12.88
N THR A 25 27.81 -7.12 -12.60
CA THR A 25 28.70 -8.28 -12.46
C THR A 25 29.50 -8.36 -13.75
N GLU A 26 30.83 -8.25 -13.67
CA GLU A 26 31.73 -8.34 -14.83
C GLU A 26 31.37 -9.62 -15.62
N GLY A 27 30.96 -9.46 -16.88
CA GLY A 27 30.59 -10.55 -17.78
C GLY A 27 29.09 -10.79 -18.01
N GLN A 28 28.18 -10.02 -17.41
CA GLN A 28 26.75 -10.17 -17.71
C GLN A 28 26.38 -9.55 -19.07
N SER A 29 25.81 -10.36 -19.98
CA SER A 29 25.34 -9.91 -21.30
C SER A 29 24.34 -8.74 -21.17
N PRO A 30 24.42 -7.71 -22.03
CA PRO A 30 23.42 -6.64 -22.08
C PRO A 30 21.99 -7.15 -22.28
N ILE A 31 21.80 -8.26 -23.00
CA ILE A 31 20.49 -8.88 -23.20
C ILE A 31 19.98 -9.49 -21.90
N ASP A 32 20.82 -10.24 -21.18
CA ASP A 32 20.41 -10.90 -19.93
C ASP A 32 20.03 -9.87 -18.86
N ALA A 33 20.82 -8.79 -18.72
CA ALA A 33 20.49 -7.69 -17.83
C ALA A 33 19.15 -7.01 -18.19
N TYR A 34 18.83 -6.90 -19.49
CA TYR A 34 17.54 -6.40 -19.95
C TYR A 34 16.39 -7.36 -19.61
N LEU A 35 16.59 -8.66 -19.82
CA LEU A 35 15.60 -9.70 -19.52
C LEU A 35 15.33 -9.82 -18.01
N ASP A 36 16.35 -9.66 -17.16
CA ASP A 36 16.20 -9.58 -15.71
C ASP A 36 15.34 -8.38 -15.30
N GLY A 37 15.60 -7.22 -15.90
CA GLY A 37 14.78 -6.02 -15.71
C GLY A 37 13.33 -6.22 -16.17
N LEU A 38 13.13 -6.88 -17.32
CA LEU A 38 11.80 -7.20 -17.85
C LEU A 38 11.06 -8.22 -16.97
N PHE A 39 11.76 -9.25 -16.47
CA PHE A 39 11.20 -10.25 -15.55
C PHE A 39 10.76 -9.59 -14.24
N ALA A 40 11.60 -8.72 -13.67
CA ALA A 40 11.25 -7.96 -12.48
C ALA A 40 10.01 -7.09 -12.72
N ALA A 41 9.89 -6.45 -13.87
CA ALA A 41 8.74 -5.62 -14.23
C ALA A 41 7.46 -6.43 -14.55
N ALA A 42 7.60 -7.65 -15.06
CA ALA A 42 6.48 -8.54 -15.41
C ALA A 42 6.00 -9.41 -14.24
N ARG A 43 6.63 -9.32 -13.06
CA ARG A 43 6.33 -10.16 -11.88
C ARG A 43 4.86 -10.11 -11.46
N ASP A 44 4.22 -8.96 -11.61
CA ASP A 44 2.82 -8.73 -11.26
C ASP A 44 1.83 -9.12 -12.37
N SER A 45 2.31 -9.46 -13.56
CA SER A 45 1.52 -9.86 -14.74
C SER A 45 1.10 -11.33 -14.71
N ASP A 46 0.18 -11.73 -15.58
CA ASP A 46 -0.18 -13.15 -15.73
C ASP A 46 1.08 -14.02 -15.99
N PRO A 47 1.33 -15.12 -15.24
CA PRO A 47 2.56 -15.89 -15.38
C PRO A 47 2.74 -16.54 -16.75
N GLY A 48 1.65 -16.85 -17.46
CA GLY A 48 1.71 -17.39 -18.82
C GLY A 48 2.10 -16.30 -19.80
N ALA A 49 1.43 -15.14 -19.73
CA ALA A 49 1.75 -13.97 -20.54
C ALA A 49 3.18 -13.46 -20.29
N ALA A 50 3.64 -13.43 -19.04
CA ALA A 50 4.99 -13.01 -18.68
C ALA A 50 6.05 -13.96 -19.26
N ARG A 51 5.86 -15.28 -19.12
CA ARG A 51 6.78 -16.27 -19.71
C ARG A 51 6.82 -16.16 -21.23
N ARG A 52 5.65 -16.03 -21.87
CA ARG A 52 5.55 -15.83 -23.31
C ARG A 52 6.29 -14.56 -23.76
N LEU A 53 6.00 -13.42 -23.12
CA LEU A 53 6.66 -12.15 -23.44
C LEU A 53 8.18 -12.24 -23.29
N LEU A 54 8.68 -12.86 -22.21
CA LEU A 54 10.11 -13.02 -21.99
C LEU A 54 10.74 -13.88 -23.09
N SER A 55 10.13 -15.02 -23.44
CA SER A 55 10.64 -15.88 -24.51
C SER A 55 10.62 -15.20 -25.89
N GLU A 56 9.57 -14.44 -26.19
CA GLU A 56 9.45 -13.69 -27.45
C GLU A 56 10.49 -12.56 -27.50
N THR A 57 10.65 -11.81 -26.39
CA THR A 57 11.63 -10.73 -26.27
C THR A 57 13.06 -11.23 -26.38
N GLU A 58 13.40 -12.33 -25.69
CA GLU A 58 14.72 -12.98 -25.79
C GLU A 58 15.02 -13.37 -27.23
N THR A 59 14.06 -14.02 -27.91
CA THR A 59 14.21 -14.45 -29.30
C THR A 59 14.49 -13.25 -30.21
N HIS A 60 13.69 -12.18 -30.12
CA HIS A 60 13.87 -10.99 -30.94
C HIS A 60 15.18 -10.25 -30.67
N LEU A 61 15.60 -10.15 -29.41
CA LEU A 61 16.87 -9.52 -29.05
C LEU A 61 18.05 -10.32 -29.59
N ARG A 62 18.05 -11.64 -29.42
CA ARG A 62 19.12 -12.52 -29.94
C ARG A 62 19.18 -12.54 -31.46
N GLU A 63 18.03 -12.58 -32.12
CA GLU A 63 17.95 -12.51 -33.58
C GLU A 63 18.47 -11.16 -34.10
N SER A 64 18.13 -10.06 -33.44
CA SER A 64 18.61 -8.72 -33.79
C SER A 64 20.11 -8.56 -33.56
N ALA A 65 20.63 -9.08 -32.44
CA ALA A 65 22.07 -9.11 -32.17
C ALA A 65 22.81 -9.95 -33.22
N ALA A 66 22.29 -11.11 -33.62
CA ALA A 66 22.88 -11.93 -34.67
C ALA A 66 22.96 -11.19 -36.01
N ARG A 67 21.90 -10.47 -36.41
CA ARG A 67 21.93 -9.60 -37.60
C ARG A 67 22.97 -8.50 -37.52
N LEU A 68 23.11 -7.85 -36.36
CA LEU A 68 24.10 -6.80 -36.14
C LEU A 68 25.54 -7.34 -36.19
N ARG A 69 25.78 -8.54 -35.66
CA ARG A 69 27.07 -9.23 -35.80
C ARG A 69 27.39 -9.55 -37.26
N ALA A 70 26.41 -10.00 -38.03
CA ALA A 70 26.57 -10.23 -39.48
C ALA A 70 26.89 -8.94 -40.26
N GLN A 71 26.58 -7.77 -39.70
CA GLN A 71 26.96 -6.45 -40.23
C GLN A 71 28.34 -5.97 -39.74
N GLY A 72 29.08 -6.80 -39.01
CA GLY A 72 30.45 -6.52 -38.55
C GLY A 72 30.57 -5.92 -37.16
N LEU A 73 29.48 -5.81 -36.38
CA LEU A 73 29.57 -5.36 -34.98
C LEU A 73 30.17 -6.46 -34.09
N VAL A 74 31.02 -6.06 -33.15
CA VAL A 74 31.52 -6.96 -32.09
C VAL A 74 30.37 -7.48 -31.22
N PRO A 75 30.46 -8.70 -30.65
CA PRO A 75 29.32 -9.36 -29.99
C PRO A 75 28.62 -8.51 -28.91
N GLU A 76 29.38 -7.90 -28.00
CA GLU A 76 28.83 -7.08 -26.92
C GLU A 76 28.17 -5.79 -27.45
N ALA A 77 28.79 -5.12 -28.42
CA ALA A 77 28.23 -3.93 -29.05
C ALA A 77 26.95 -4.25 -29.83
N ALA A 78 26.88 -5.42 -30.47
CA ALA A 78 25.69 -5.88 -31.17
C ALA A 78 24.51 -6.12 -30.19
N GLU A 79 24.78 -6.65 -29.01
CA GLU A 79 23.77 -6.87 -27.96
C GLU A 79 23.28 -5.55 -27.35
N LEU A 80 24.20 -4.65 -27.02
CA LEU A 80 23.87 -3.31 -26.52
C LEU A 80 23.03 -2.53 -27.55
N GLU A 81 23.40 -2.62 -28.82
CA GLU A 81 22.68 -1.98 -29.92
C GLU A 81 21.29 -2.60 -30.13
N ALA A 82 21.16 -3.92 -30.02
CA ALA A 82 19.88 -4.62 -30.10
C ALA A 82 18.92 -4.14 -28.99
N VAL A 83 19.40 -4.07 -27.74
CA VAL A 83 18.63 -3.53 -26.60
C VAL A 83 18.25 -2.07 -26.82
N ARG A 84 19.19 -1.23 -27.30
CA ARG A 84 18.93 0.18 -27.61
C ARG A 84 17.81 0.34 -28.64
N ARG A 85 17.80 -0.47 -29.69
CA ARG A 85 16.76 -0.47 -30.74
C ARG A 85 15.42 -1.02 -30.25
N PHE A 86 15.44 -2.01 -29.37
CA PHE A 86 14.22 -2.57 -28.78
C PHE A 86 13.51 -1.55 -27.87
N GLY A 87 14.29 -0.71 -27.20
CA GLY A 87 13.79 0.43 -26.43
C GLY A 87 13.71 0.17 -24.92
N PRO A 88 13.39 1.22 -24.13
CA PRO A 88 13.43 1.15 -22.68
C PRO A 88 12.31 0.25 -22.13
N LEU A 89 12.56 -0.43 -21.00
CA LEU A 89 11.58 -1.34 -20.36
C LEU A 89 10.20 -0.70 -20.10
N GLY A 90 10.16 0.62 -19.90
CA GLY A 90 8.93 1.38 -19.68
C GLY A 90 7.96 1.39 -20.87
N THR A 91 8.43 1.18 -22.10
CA THR A 91 7.56 1.18 -23.30
C THR A 91 6.89 -0.18 -23.54
N VAL A 92 7.51 -1.28 -23.10
CA VAL A 92 7.05 -2.66 -23.37
C VAL A 92 6.12 -3.19 -22.28
N THR A 93 6.29 -2.73 -21.04
CA THR A 93 5.52 -3.17 -19.87
C THR A 93 4.05 -2.72 -19.75
N PRO A 94 3.56 -1.66 -20.43
CA PRO A 94 2.14 -1.26 -20.33
C PRO A 94 1.16 -2.31 -20.87
N SER A 95 1.56 -3.10 -21.88
CA SER A 95 0.73 -4.13 -22.51
C SER A 95 0.42 -5.31 -21.57
N LEU A 96 1.25 -5.52 -20.56
CA LEU A 96 1.08 -6.58 -19.57
C LEU A 96 0.09 -6.25 -18.46
N ARG A 97 -0.43 -5.01 -18.42
CA ARG A 97 -1.24 -4.51 -17.31
C ARG A 97 -2.72 -4.63 -17.60
N THR A 98 -3.49 -5.03 -16.60
CA THR A 98 -4.94 -4.99 -16.65
C THR A 98 -5.41 -3.53 -16.70
N PRO A 99 -6.08 -3.07 -17.78
CA PRO A 99 -6.50 -1.69 -17.90
C PRO A 99 -7.51 -1.34 -16.81
N TRP A 100 -7.43 -0.15 -16.21
CA TRP A 100 -8.41 0.32 -15.22
C TRP A 100 -9.85 0.28 -15.75
N ARG A 101 -10.04 0.54 -17.05
CA ARG A 101 -11.35 0.45 -17.73
C ARG A 101 -11.97 -0.96 -17.70
N SER A 102 -11.17 -2.00 -17.47
CA SER A 102 -11.66 -3.38 -17.39
C SER A 102 -12.20 -3.76 -16.00
N VAL A 103 -11.96 -2.95 -14.96
CA VAL A 103 -12.38 -3.25 -13.58
C VAL A 103 -13.89 -3.51 -13.48
N GLY A 104 -14.71 -2.73 -14.18
CA GLY A 104 -16.16 -2.89 -14.19
C GLY A 104 -16.67 -4.16 -14.90
N ARG A 105 -15.79 -4.90 -15.58
CA ARG A 105 -16.11 -6.18 -16.24
C ARG A 105 -15.55 -7.39 -15.49
N LEU A 106 -14.83 -7.17 -14.38
CA LEU A 106 -14.26 -8.26 -13.61
C LEU A 106 -15.37 -9.02 -12.86
N PRO A 107 -15.31 -10.37 -12.81
CA PRO A 107 -16.31 -11.13 -12.08
C PRO A 107 -16.18 -10.87 -10.58
N LEU A 108 -17.28 -10.92 -9.82
CA LEU A 108 -17.29 -10.63 -8.37
C LEU A 108 -16.25 -11.46 -7.58
N ARG A 109 -16.01 -12.71 -8.00
CA ARG A 109 -14.98 -13.60 -7.43
C ARG A 109 -13.55 -13.04 -7.49
N ALA A 110 -13.26 -12.14 -8.43
CA ALA A 110 -11.97 -11.44 -8.51
C ALA A 110 -11.71 -10.55 -7.29
N PHE A 111 -12.78 -10.06 -6.65
CA PHE A 111 -12.72 -9.17 -5.50
C PHE A 111 -12.70 -9.91 -4.17
N MET A 112 -13.08 -11.19 -4.12
CA MET A 112 -13.19 -11.94 -2.85
C MET A 112 -11.87 -11.98 -2.07
N ARG A 113 -10.78 -12.43 -2.71
CA ARG A 113 -9.48 -12.48 -2.04
C ARG A 113 -9.00 -11.10 -1.56
N PRO A 114 -8.97 -10.03 -2.37
CA PRO A 114 -8.55 -8.72 -1.88
C PRO A 114 -9.50 -8.13 -0.84
N ALA A 115 -10.82 -8.37 -0.95
CA ALA A 115 -11.79 -7.94 0.05
C ALA A 115 -11.57 -8.63 1.41
N VAL A 116 -11.40 -9.95 1.43
CA VAL A 116 -11.11 -10.70 2.67
C VAL A 116 -9.75 -10.29 3.24
N GLY A 117 -8.75 -10.04 2.41
CA GLY A 117 -7.45 -9.55 2.86
C GLY A 117 -7.55 -8.16 3.51
N LEU A 118 -8.30 -7.24 2.90
CA LEU A 118 -8.52 -5.91 3.46
C LEU A 118 -9.36 -5.97 4.75
N ALA A 119 -10.39 -6.82 4.79
CA ALA A 119 -11.18 -7.06 5.99
C ALA A 119 -10.33 -7.63 7.14
N ALA A 120 -9.43 -8.57 6.84
CA ALA A 120 -8.48 -9.11 7.81
C ALA A 120 -7.58 -8.01 8.40
N VAL A 121 -6.97 -7.18 7.55
CA VAL A 121 -6.12 -6.06 7.99
C VAL A 121 -6.92 -5.03 8.80
N GLY A 122 -8.13 -4.69 8.35
CA GLY A 122 -9.02 -3.78 9.08
C GLY A 122 -9.39 -4.31 10.46
N ALA A 123 -9.72 -5.60 10.57
CA ALA A 123 -10.06 -6.23 11.83
C ALA A 123 -8.87 -6.30 12.80
N ILE A 124 -7.68 -6.65 12.29
CA ILE A 124 -6.42 -6.58 13.07
C ILE A 124 -6.16 -5.15 13.55
N ALA A 125 -6.37 -4.14 12.70
CA ALA A 125 -6.17 -2.74 13.08
C ALA A 125 -7.12 -2.31 14.22
N VAL A 126 -8.37 -2.75 14.19
CA VAL A 126 -9.31 -2.55 15.31
C VAL A 126 -8.80 -3.26 16.58
N GLY A 127 -8.27 -4.48 16.47
CA GLY A 127 -7.63 -5.17 17.59
C GLY A 127 -6.44 -4.41 18.19
N LEU A 128 -5.55 -3.91 17.33
CA LEU A 128 -4.41 -3.09 17.76
C LEU A 128 -4.88 -1.79 18.44
N SER A 129 -5.96 -1.16 17.96
CA SER A 129 -6.50 0.02 18.63
C SER A 129 -7.13 -0.31 19.99
N GLY A 130 -7.60 -1.54 20.20
CA GLY A 130 -7.97 -2.08 21.51
C GLY A 130 -6.78 -2.12 22.47
N LEU A 131 -5.62 -2.64 22.02
CA LEU A 131 -4.40 -2.67 22.82
C LEU A 131 -3.87 -1.26 23.16
N VAL A 132 -3.98 -0.32 22.21
CA VAL A 132 -3.64 1.09 22.47
C VAL A 132 -4.63 1.71 23.47
N SER A 133 -5.92 1.36 23.40
CA SER A 133 -6.93 1.81 24.37
C SER A 133 -6.68 1.24 25.76
N GLU A 134 -6.24 -0.01 25.87
CA GLU A 134 -5.79 -0.61 27.13
C GLU A 134 -4.63 0.18 27.73
N LEU A 135 -3.62 0.49 26.92
CA LEU A 135 -2.49 1.33 27.36
C LEU A 135 -2.96 2.70 27.83
N PHE A 136 -3.88 3.32 27.08
CA PHE A 136 -4.43 4.63 27.43
C PHE A 136 -5.19 4.60 28.76
N GLY A 137 -6.01 3.57 28.99
CA GLY A 137 -6.75 3.39 30.24
C GLY A 137 -5.83 3.19 31.45
N ARG A 138 -4.69 2.52 31.26
CA ARG A 138 -3.68 2.36 32.32
C ARG A 138 -2.92 3.65 32.65
N LEU A 139 -2.63 4.47 31.65
CA LEU A 139 -1.81 5.68 31.81
C LEU A 139 -2.63 6.90 32.25
N TRP A 140 -3.84 7.06 31.71
CA TRP A 140 -4.70 8.24 31.93
C TRP A 140 -6.04 7.92 32.63
N GLY A 141 -6.28 6.65 32.96
CA GLY A 141 -7.50 6.19 33.64
C GLY A 141 -8.62 5.79 32.67
N ALA A 142 -9.55 4.99 33.16
CA ALA A 142 -10.66 4.45 32.37
C ALA A 142 -11.57 5.55 31.78
N GLY A 143 -11.80 6.65 32.51
CA GLY A 143 -12.62 7.77 32.03
C GLY A 143 -12.10 8.40 30.73
N PHE A 144 -10.77 8.46 30.56
CA PHE A 144 -10.18 8.94 29.30
C PHE A 144 -10.58 8.07 28.10
N VAL A 145 -10.73 6.75 28.28
CA VAL A 145 -11.04 5.81 27.20
C VAL A 145 -12.55 5.63 26.99
N SER A 146 -13.33 5.61 28.06
CA SER A 146 -14.74 5.19 28.04
C SER A 146 -15.61 5.91 29.07
N GLY A 147 -15.18 7.09 29.52
CA GLY A 147 -15.99 7.93 30.39
C GLY A 147 -17.24 8.44 29.68
N ASP A 148 -18.32 8.54 30.45
CA ASP A 148 -19.58 9.11 29.99
C ASP A 148 -19.54 10.64 29.94
N LEU A 149 -20.40 11.23 29.10
CA LEU A 149 -20.51 12.68 28.96
C LEU A 149 -20.98 13.35 30.26
N PRO A 150 -20.63 14.63 30.49
CA PRO A 150 -21.15 15.38 31.63
C PRO A 150 -22.68 15.37 31.67
N GLY A 151 -23.24 15.16 32.87
CA GLY A 151 -24.69 15.14 33.09
C GLY A 151 -25.35 13.77 32.93
N VAL A 152 -24.62 12.73 32.54
CA VAL A 152 -25.12 11.35 32.60
C VAL A 152 -25.28 10.93 34.07
N ALA A 153 -26.49 10.54 34.44
CA ALA A 153 -26.82 10.04 35.76
C ALA A 153 -27.30 8.59 35.65
N TYR A 154 -26.88 7.75 36.59
CA TYR A 154 -27.30 6.36 36.67
C TYR A 154 -28.34 6.19 37.77
N THR A 155 -29.26 5.24 37.55
CA THR A 155 -30.17 4.83 38.62
C THR A 155 -29.40 4.10 39.72
N ALA A 156 -29.91 4.15 40.96
CA ALA A 156 -29.29 3.44 42.08
C ALA A 156 -29.11 1.94 41.81
N ALA A 157 -30.07 1.31 41.12
CA ALA A 157 -29.99 -0.10 40.73
C ALA A 157 -28.84 -0.37 39.74
N ARG A 158 -28.65 0.49 38.73
CA ARG A 158 -27.53 0.34 37.79
C ARG A 158 -26.19 0.58 38.48
N CYS A 159 -26.11 1.55 39.40
CA CYS A 159 -24.90 1.80 40.19
C CYS A 159 -24.52 0.59 41.05
N ALA A 160 -25.48 -0.03 41.73
CA ALA A 160 -25.21 -1.21 42.54
C ALA A 160 -24.59 -2.36 41.71
N VAL A 161 -25.10 -2.58 40.49
CA VAL A 161 -24.55 -3.58 39.56
C VAL A 161 -23.13 -3.21 39.13
N LEU A 162 -22.90 -1.97 38.71
CA LEU A 162 -21.60 -1.51 38.22
C LEU A 162 -20.53 -1.50 39.33
N GLN A 163 -20.89 -1.17 40.57
CA GLN A 163 -19.96 -1.15 41.70
C GLN A 163 -19.63 -2.53 42.27
N THR A 164 -20.43 -3.57 41.96
CA THR A 164 -20.19 -4.94 42.45
C THR A 164 -18.77 -5.45 42.11
N PRO A 165 -18.28 -5.36 40.85
CA PRO A 165 -16.90 -5.73 40.51
C PRO A 165 -15.83 -4.66 40.87
N TYR A 166 -16.24 -3.43 41.22
CA TYR A 166 -15.34 -2.30 41.48
C TYR A 166 -15.63 -1.62 42.83
N PRO A 167 -15.39 -2.31 43.96
CA PRO A 167 -15.69 -1.77 45.28
C PRO A 167 -14.86 -0.50 45.55
N GLY A 168 -15.51 0.52 46.12
CA GLY A 168 -14.86 1.78 46.51
C GLY A 168 -14.77 2.84 45.41
N LEU A 169 -15.14 2.53 44.17
CA LEU A 169 -15.32 3.54 43.11
C LEU A 169 -16.70 4.18 43.22
N ASP A 170 -16.80 5.47 42.86
CA ASP A 170 -18.11 6.06 42.62
C ASP A 170 -18.77 5.43 41.38
N CYS A 171 -20.06 5.69 41.20
CA CYS A 171 -20.83 5.05 40.13
C CYS A 171 -20.32 5.41 38.72
N ALA A 172 -19.87 6.65 38.50
CA ALA A 172 -19.35 7.08 37.20
C ALA A 172 -17.98 6.47 36.90
N GLN A 173 -17.11 6.38 37.91
CA GLN A 173 -15.82 5.70 37.83
C GLN A 173 -15.99 4.20 37.56
N ALA A 174 -16.92 3.54 38.26
CA ALA A 174 -17.25 2.14 38.04
C ALA A 174 -17.82 1.89 36.62
N ALA A 175 -18.68 2.79 36.13
CA ALA A 175 -19.18 2.74 34.76
C ALA A 175 -18.05 2.87 33.73
N ALA A 176 -17.17 3.85 33.90
CA ALA A 176 -16.02 4.04 33.02
C ALA A 176 -15.10 2.81 33.02
N ALA A 177 -14.80 2.25 34.19
CA ALA A 177 -13.98 1.04 34.32
C ALA A 177 -14.62 -0.18 33.62
N HIS A 178 -15.94 -0.33 33.73
CA HIS A 178 -16.69 -1.38 33.06
C HIS A 178 -16.65 -1.22 31.53
N HIS A 179 -17.03 -0.05 31.01
CA HIS A 179 -17.04 0.23 29.58
C HIS A 179 -15.63 0.19 28.96
N TRP A 180 -14.59 0.51 29.73
CA TRP A 180 -13.20 0.42 29.28
C TRP A 180 -12.86 -1.02 28.95
N GLY A 181 -13.22 -1.95 29.84
CA GLY A 181 -13.08 -3.39 29.62
C GLY A 181 -13.77 -3.84 28.33
N GLU A 182 -15.02 -3.42 28.12
CA GLU A 182 -15.78 -3.75 26.90
C GLU A 182 -15.12 -3.20 25.63
N VAL A 183 -14.65 -1.95 25.64
CA VAL A 183 -13.95 -1.34 24.50
C VAL A 183 -12.71 -2.15 24.14
N VAL A 184 -11.92 -2.55 25.13
CA VAL A 184 -10.70 -3.35 24.89
C VAL A 184 -11.08 -4.76 24.43
N GLU A 185 -11.98 -5.43 25.13
CA GLU A 185 -12.37 -6.81 24.85
C GLU A 185 -12.96 -6.98 23.45
N TYR A 186 -13.96 -6.17 23.07
CA TYR A 186 -14.60 -6.28 21.76
C TYR A 186 -13.61 -5.99 20.63
N ARG A 187 -12.72 -5.01 20.81
CA ARG A 187 -11.70 -4.69 19.81
C ARG A 187 -10.68 -5.82 19.66
N VAL A 188 -10.15 -6.34 20.77
CA VAL A 188 -9.20 -7.45 20.77
C VAL A 188 -9.83 -8.70 20.13
N ALA A 189 -11.09 -9.03 20.48
CA ALA A 189 -11.83 -10.12 19.86
C ALA A 189 -11.95 -9.94 18.33
N PHE A 190 -12.23 -8.72 17.87
CA PHE A 190 -12.24 -8.40 16.44
C PHE A 190 -10.85 -8.54 15.79
N GLY A 191 -9.78 -8.21 16.52
CA GLY A 191 -8.40 -8.47 16.12
C GLY A 191 -8.11 -9.96 15.90
N VAL A 192 -8.56 -10.82 16.83
CA VAL A 192 -8.45 -12.28 16.71
C VAL A 192 -9.22 -12.78 15.50
N LEU A 193 -10.44 -12.28 15.25
CA LEU A 193 -11.18 -12.57 14.03
C LEU A 193 -10.40 -12.16 12.78
N GLY A 194 -9.71 -11.02 12.81
CA GLY A 194 -8.83 -10.58 11.73
C GLY A 194 -7.68 -11.56 11.45
N LEU A 195 -7.09 -12.16 12.48
CA LEU A 195 -6.08 -13.22 12.31
C LEU A 195 -6.67 -14.47 11.64
N VAL A 196 -7.88 -14.88 12.04
CA VAL A 196 -8.60 -15.98 11.38
C VAL A 196 -8.87 -15.66 9.91
N LEU A 197 -9.36 -14.46 9.61
CA LEU A 197 -9.58 -14.00 8.24
C LEU A 197 -8.28 -13.95 7.42
N LEU A 198 -7.13 -13.64 8.05
CA LEU A 198 -5.84 -13.66 7.39
C LEU A 198 -5.43 -15.09 7.00
N VAL A 199 -5.71 -16.07 7.85
CA VAL A 199 -5.52 -17.50 7.53
C VAL A 199 -6.43 -17.89 6.36
N VAL A 200 -7.72 -17.55 6.41
CA VAL A 200 -8.65 -17.81 5.29
C VAL A 200 -8.15 -17.16 3.99
N TRP A 201 -7.74 -15.90 4.05
CA TRP A 201 -7.17 -15.16 2.93
C TRP A 201 -5.96 -15.85 2.29
N ARG A 202 -5.10 -16.47 3.12
CA ARG A 202 -3.93 -17.21 2.65
C ARG A 202 -4.30 -18.40 1.77
N TYR A 203 -5.42 -19.06 2.07
CA TYR A 203 -5.93 -20.24 1.36
C TYR A 203 -6.91 -19.90 0.22
N LEU A 204 -7.46 -18.68 0.16
CA LEU A 204 -8.36 -18.29 -0.92
C LEU A 204 -7.66 -18.35 -2.30
N PRO A 205 -8.26 -18.98 -3.32
CA PRO A 205 -7.66 -19.04 -4.65
C PRO A 205 -7.54 -17.64 -5.29
N ARG A 206 -6.51 -17.48 -6.13
CA ARG A 206 -6.31 -16.27 -6.94
C ARG A 206 -7.00 -16.45 -8.29
N TRP A 207 -8.29 -16.09 -8.36
CA TRP A 207 -9.08 -16.25 -9.59
C TRP A 207 -8.65 -15.31 -10.72
N VAL A 208 -8.48 -14.02 -10.41
CA VAL A 208 -8.13 -12.98 -11.37
C VAL A 208 -7.25 -11.96 -10.65
N ARG A 209 -6.24 -11.42 -11.35
CA ARG A 209 -5.41 -10.33 -10.81
C ARG A 209 -6.12 -8.99 -11.02
N LEU A 210 -6.25 -8.21 -9.96
CA LEU A 210 -6.71 -6.83 -10.06
C LEU A 210 -5.59 -5.93 -10.63
N PRO A 211 -5.92 -4.77 -11.22
CA PRO A 211 -4.92 -3.78 -11.61
C PRO A 211 -3.94 -3.49 -10.47
N ALA A 212 -2.65 -3.45 -10.80
CA ALA A 212 -1.62 -3.10 -9.85
C ALA A 212 -1.95 -1.76 -9.19
N GLY A 213 -1.95 -1.73 -7.85
CA GLY A 213 -2.27 -0.54 -7.08
C GLY A 213 -3.75 -0.38 -6.69
N LEU A 214 -4.71 -1.13 -7.26
CA LEU A 214 -6.13 -0.99 -6.89
C LEU A 214 -6.38 -1.35 -5.42
N ALA A 215 -5.95 -2.53 -4.97
CA ALA A 215 -6.13 -2.96 -3.59
C ALA A 215 -5.48 -2.00 -2.56
N PRO A 216 -4.20 -1.58 -2.72
CA PRO A 216 -3.62 -0.63 -1.78
C PRO A 216 -4.25 0.77 -1.87
N LEU A 217 -4.74 1.22 -3.03
CA LEU A 217 -5.47 2.48 -3.12
C LEU A 217 -6.77 2.44 -2.33
N VAL A 218 -7.55 1.36 -2.47
CA VAL A 218 -8.79 1.16 -1.69
C VAL A 218 -8.47 1.08 -0.20
N GLY A 219 -7.41 0.36 0.18
CA GLY A 219 -6.93 0.32 1.56
C GLY A 219 -6.57 1.71 2.10
N ALA A 220 -5.80 2.49 1.35
CA ALA A 220 -5.42 3.86 1.74
C ALA A 220 -6.67 4.73 1.95
N ALA A 221 -7.62 4.71 1.00
CA ALA A 221 -8.87 5.46 1.11
C ALA A 221 -9.69 5.05 2.34
N ALA A 222 -9.85 3.74 2.58
CA ALA A 222 -10.61 3.22 3.72
C ALA A 222 -9.97 3.65 5.06
N PHE A 223 -8.65 3.51 5.21
CA PHE A 223 -7.97 3.91 6.44
C PHE A 223 -7.88 5.42 6.63
N LEU A 224 -7.78 6.22 5.57
CA LEU A 224 -7.87 7.68 5.64
C LEU A 224 -9.26 8.12 6.11
N LEU A 225 -10.32 7.53 5.56
CA LEU A 225 -11.69 7.81 5.99
C LEU A 225 -11.90 7.41 7.45
N ALA A 226 -11.39 6.25 7.86
CA ALA A 226 -11.46 5.81 9.25
C ALA A 226 -10.70 6.77 10.19
N ALA A 227 -9.47 7.17 9.84
CA ALA A 227 -8.69 8.12 10.62
C ALA A 227 -9.36 9.49 10.71
N GLY A 228 -9.90 10.00 9.59
CA GLY A 228 -10.64 11.26 9.56
C GLY A 228 -11.91 11.20 10.40
N GLY A 229 -12.74 10.18 10.22
CA GLY A 229 -13.98 10.00 10.97
C GLY A 229 -13.75 9.85 12.48
N THR A 230 -12.81 9.00 12.88
CA THR A 230 -12.47 8.82 14.31
C THR A 230 -11.75 10.05 14.89
N GLY A 231 -10.97 10.78 14.09
CA GLY A 231 -10.36 12.05 14.50
C GLY A 231 -11.41 13.13 14.78
N VAL A 232 -12.45 13.25 13.95
CA VAL A 232 -13.58 14.15 14.21
C VAL A 232 -14.29 13.77 15.51
N GLN A 233 -14.50 12.48 15.77
CA GLN A 233 -15.11 12.03 17.03
C GLN A 233 -14.22 12.28 18.25
N ALA A 234 -12.90 12.14 18.11
CA ALA A 234 -11.96 12.51 19.17
C ALA A 234 -12.05 14.02 19.49
N LEU A 235 -12.07 14.88 18.48
CA LEU A 235 -12.22 16.32 18.67
C LEU A 235 -13.55 16.67 19.34
N ASN A 236 -14.65 16.04 18.90
CA ASN A 236 -15.96 16.24 19.50
C ASN A 236 -15.97 15.81 20.97
N ALA A 237 -15.43 14.64 21.31
CA ALA A 237 -15.30 14.18 22.70
C ALA A 237 -14.43 15.12 23.55
N ALA A 238 -13.33 15.64 22.99
CA ALA A 238 -12.47 16.62 23.66
C ALA A 238 -13.22 17.90 24.03
N VAL A 239 -14.02 18.44 23.11
CA VAL A 239 -14.84 19.64 23.34
C VAL A 239 -15.93 19.40 24.38
N GLN A 240 -16.45 18.17 24.49
CA GLN A 240 -17.50 17.80 25.45
C GLN A 240 -16.96 17.39 26.83
N GLY A 241 -15.69 17.67 27.14
CA GLY A 241 -15.10 17.41 28.46
C GLY A 241 -14.06 16.28 28.49
N GLY A 242 -13.67 15.75 27.32
CA GLY A 242 -12.54 14.82 27.19
C GLY A 242 -12.82 13.37 27.59
N GLN A 243 -14.00 13.08 28.11
CA GLN A 243 -14.40 11.72 28.45
C GLN A 243 -14.55 10.87 27.17
N GLY A 244 -13.97 9.67 27.18
CA GLY A 244 -14.02 8.76 26.04
C GLY A 244 -13.11 9.11 24.85
N VAL A 245 -12.36 10.22 24.91
CA VAL A 245 -11.51 10.68 23.79
C VAL A 245 -10.43 9.66 23.41
N GLY A 246 -9.91 8.92 24.39
CA GLY A 246 -8.86 7.92 24.22
C GLY A 246 -9.27 6.78 23.29
N ALA A 247 -10.53 6.32 23.32
CA ALA A 247 -11.00 5.26 22.43
C ALA A 247 -11.00 5.69 20.95
N TRP A 248 -11.21 6.98 20.68
CA TRP A 248 -11.17 7.53 19.33
C TRP A 248 -9.73 7.79 18.88
N LEU A 249 -8.90 8.38 19.75
CA LEU A 249 -7.49 8.64 19.46
C LEU A 249 -6.70 7.35 19.22
N SER A 250 -7.02 6.26 19.91
CA SER A 250 -6.38 4.96 19.67
C SER A 250 -6.67 4.41 18.27
N ALA A 251 -7.88 4.65 17.74
CA ALA A 251 -8.23 4.28 16.37
C ALA A 251 -7.47 5.14 15.36
N VAL A 252 -7.37 6.45 15.59
CA VAL A 252 -6.57 7.38 14.76
C VAL A 252 -5.11 6.95 14.73
N ALA A 253 -4.52 6.64 15.89
CA ALA A 253 -3.12 6.25 16.05
C ALA A 253 -2.75 4.99 15.24
N VAL A 254 -3.70 4.09 15.02
CA VAL A 254 -3.49 2.88 14.20
C VAL A 254 -3.85 3.11 12.72
N ALA A 255 -4.96 3.81 12.44
CA ALA A 255 -5.46 3.99 11.09
C ALA A 255 -4.55 4.89 10.22
N LEU A 256 -3.98 5.97 10.78
CA LEU A 256 -3.13 6.90 10.05
C LEU A 256 -1.83 6.25 9.50
N PRO A 257 -1.06 5.49 10.29
CA PRO A 257 0.10 4.77 9.77
C PRO A 257 -0.27 3.74 8.69
N LEU A 258 -1.39 3.03 8.85
CA LEU A 258 -1.87 2.08 7.84
C LEU A 258 -2.26 2.80 6.54
N ALA A 259 -2.98 3.92 6.63
CA ALA A 259 -3.30 4.79 5.51
C ALA A 259 -2.03 5.20 4.74
N ALA A 260 -0.99 5.65 5.46
CA ALA A 260 0.29 6.03 4.86
C ALA A 260 0.98 4.83 4.19
N ALA A 261 1.05 3.68 4.86
CA ALA A 261 1.66 2.46 4.31
C ALA A 261 0.96 2.00 3.01
N PHE A 262 -0.37 2.01 3.00
CA PHE A 262 -1.15 1.68 1.82
C PHE A 262 -1.01 2.72 0.70
N ALA A 263 -0.94 4.01 1.03
CA ALA A 263 -0.70 5.08 0.06
C ALA A 263 0.67 4.94 -0.61
N VAL A 264 1.73 4.70 0.18
CA VAL A 264 3.09 4.44 -0.32
C VAL A 264 3.11 3.19 -1.20
N ALA A 265 2.46 2.10 -0.78
CA ALA A 265 2.34 0.90 -1.59
C ALA A 265 1.56 1.14 -2.89
N ALA A 266 0.56 2.01 -2.89
CA ALA A 266 -0.17 2.40 -4.10
C ALA A 266 0.71 3.24 -5.04
N LEU A 267 1.47 4.20 -4.49
CA LEU A 267 2.37 5.07 -5.26
C LEU A 267 3.52 4.30 -5.91
N HIS A 268 4.17 3.39 -5.19
CA HIS A 268 5.23 2.53 -5.76
C HIS A 268 4.73 1.59 -6.86
N ARG A 269 3.42 1.32 -6.90
CA ARG A 269 2.79 0.49 -7.94
C ARG A 269 2.20 1.30 -9.08
N ARG A 270 2.16 2.64 -8.99
CA ARG A 270 1.83 3.50 -10.13
C ARG A 270 3.05 3.59 -11.04
N PRO A 271 2.90 3.44 -12.36
CA PRO A 271 3.96 3.84 -13.27
C PRO A 271 4.14 5.35 -13.16
N PHE A 272 5.38 5.80 -13.01
CA PHE A 272 5.73 7.16 -13.38
C PHE A 272 5.50 7.27 -14.88
N SER A 273 4.39 7.86 -15.31
CA SER A 273 4.33 8.43 -16.65
C SER A 273 5.14 9.72 -16.56
N PRO A 274 6.34 9.83 -17.16
CA PRO A 274 6.88 11.16 -17.42
C PRO A 274 5.78 11.89 -18.19
N ALA A 275 5.35 13.04 -17.67
CA ALA A 275 4.42 13.90 -18.39
C ALA A 275 5.01 14.08 -19.79
N ALA A 276 4.21 13.78 -20.83
CA ALA A 276 4.62 14.06 -22.19
C ALA A 276 4.98 15.55 -22.22
N ALA A 277 6.26 15.85 -22.44
CA ALA A 277 6.70 17.21 -22.64
C ALA A 277 5.92 17.76 -23.85
N PRO A 278 5.33 18.96 -23.75
CA PRO A 278 4.56 19.56 -24.83
C PRO A 278 5.40 19.79 -26.08
#